data_AF-A0A959GR95-F1
#
_entry.id   AF-A0A959GR95-F1
#
_cell.length_a   1.000
_cell.length_b   1.000
_cell.length_c   1.000
_cell.angle_alpha   90.00
_cell.angle_beta   90.00
_cell.angle_gamma   90.00
#
_symmetry.space_group_name_H-M   'P 1'
#
loop_
_entity.id
_entity.type
_entity.pdbx_description
1 polymer ?
#
loop_
_entity_poly.entity_id
_entity_poly.type
_entity_poly.pdbx_seq_one_letter_code
_entity_poly.pdbx_strand_id
1 'polypeptide(L)'
;QLGLVRTLADSCLDQNTAVTFIAFVNQELRALVKPADICNAEDFAAQVETPLRAIVQKTSLRVDILATICTRLANYLTLSERSFTGNQLANVMAFIKLDFLPNDIRLALVQDLADPDKPNSTHLLPILEDPDIGRILLEGM
;
A
#
# COMPACT_ATOMS: atom_id res chain seq x y z
N GLN A 1 4.60 -16.82 -4.43
CA GLN A 1 3.27 -16.57 -5.04
C GLN A 1 3.27 -16.66 -6.57
N LEU A 2 4.40 -16.56 -7.29
CA LEU A 2 4.40 -16.68 -8.76
C LEU A 2 4.21 -18.10 -9.30
N GLY A 3 4.41 -19.14 -8.48
CA GLY A 3 4.30 -20.54 -8.92
C GLY A 3 2.93 -20.87 -9.51
N LEU A 4 1.84 -20.44 -8.87
CA LEU A 4 0.48 -20.68 -9.37
C LEU A 4 0.20 -19.88 -10.65
N VAL A 5 0.64 -18.62 -10.70
CA VAL A 5 0.52 -17.76 -11.89
C VAL A 5 1.28 -18.36 -13.07
N ARG A 6 2.47 -18.92 -12.81
CA ARG A 6 3.28 -19.63 -13.81
C ARG A 6 2.57 -20.87 -14.33
N THR A 7 2.03 -21.71 -13.44
CA THR A 7 1.27 -22.91 -13.81
C THR A 7 0.07 -22.57 -14.70
N LEU A 8 -0.67 -21.52 -14.37
CA LEU A 8 -1.80 -21.06 -15.19
C LEU A 8 -1.32 -20.53 -16.55
N ALA A 9 -0.26 -19.72 -16.59
CA ALA A 9 0.30 -19.19 -17.83
C ALA A 9 0.80 -20.31 -18.75
N ASP A 10 1.55 -21.28 -18.21
CA ASP A 10 2.06 -22.43 -18.98
C ASP A 10 0.93 -23.33 -19.52
N SER A 11 -0.26 -23.32 -18.89
CA SER A 11 -1.42 -24.09 -19.36
C SER A 11 -2.22 -23.42 -20.47
N CYS A 12 -2.09 -22.10 -20.63
CA CYS A 12 -2.90 -21.30 -21.54
C CYS A 12 -2.09 -20.64 -22.67
N LEU A 13 -0.77 -20.54 -22.51
CA LEU A 13 0.12 -19.80 -23.41
C LEU A 13 1.28 -20.69 -23.84
N ASP A 14 1.88 -20.39 -24.99
CA ASP A 14 3.15 -21.01 -25.38
C ASP A 14 4.28 -20.59 -24.41
N GLN A 15 5.33 -21.39 -24.38
CA GLN A 15 6.41 -21.23 -23.40
C GLN A 15 7.10 -19.86 -23.45
N ASN A 16 7.28 -19.28 -24.65
CA ASN A 16 7.93 -17.97 -24.78
C ASN A 16 7.01 -16.86 -24.28
N THR A 17 5.72 -16.94 -24.60
CA THR A 17 4.72 -15.98 -24.11
C THR A 17 4.55 -16.09 -22.59
N ALA A 18 4.48 -17.31 -22.03
CA ALA A 18 4.39 -17.53 -20.58
C ALA A 18 5.62 -16.98 -19.83
N VAL A 19 6.84 -17.19 -20.35
CA VAL A 19 8.07 -16.60 -19.77
C VAL A 19 8.01 -15.08 -19.80
N THR A 20 7.63 -14.49 -20.94
CA THR A 20 7.56 -13.04 -21.10
C THR A 20 6.51 -12.42 -20.19
N PHE A 21 5.32 -13.04 -20.10
CA PHE A 21 4.26 -12.62 -19.20
C PHE A 21 4.69 -12.65 -17.73
N ILE A 22 5.34 -13.74 -17.29
CA ILE A 22 5.82 -13.85 -15.91
C ILE A 22 6.95 -12.86 -15.62
N ALA A 23 7.82 -12.57 -16.59
CA ALA A 23 8.83 -11.53 -16.45
C ALA A 23 8.18 -10.15 -16.28
N PHE A 24 7.17 -9.83 -17.10
CA PHE A 24 6.39 -8.60 -17.01
C PHE A 24 5.71 -8.46 -15.65
N VAL A 25 4.96 -9.48 -15.21
CA VAL A 25 4.29 -9.48 -13.89
C VAL A 25 5.30 -9.31 -12.75
N ASN A 26 6.45 -9.99 -12.82
CA ASN A 26 7.51 -9.83 -11.83
C ASN A 26 8.07 -8.42 -11.79
N GLN A 27 8.27 -7.79 -12.95
CA GLN A 27 8.84 -6.46 -13.05
C GLN A 27 7.89 -5.41 -12.48
N GLU A 28 6.60 -5.50 -12.80
CA GLU A 28 5.57 -4.62 -12.24
C GLU A 28 5.42 -4.80 -10.72
N LEU A 29 5.44 -6.04 -10.22
CA LEU A 29 5.37 -6.31 -8.77
C LEU A 29 6.60 -5.81 -8.00
N ARG A 30 7.80 -5.87 -8.61
CA ARG A 30 9.05 -5.36 -8.03
C ARG A 30 9.09 -3.83 -7.97
N ALA A 31 8.39 -3.16 -8.87
CA ALA A 31 8.29 -1.71 -8.86
C ALA A 31 7.44 -1.18 -7.70
N LEU A 32 6.63 -2.02 -7.05
CA LEU A 32 5.79 -1.60 -5.93
C LEU A 32 6.60 -1.41 -4.65
N VAL A 33 6.47 -0.22 -4.05
CA VAL A 33 7.01 0.08 -2.72
C VAL A 33 6.48 -0.94 -1.71
N LYS A 34 7.36 -1.53 -0.90
CA LYS A 34 6.95 -2.53 0.09
C LYS A 34 6.40 -1.84 1.34
N PRO A 35 5.40 -2.42 2.03
CA PRO A 35 4.89 -1.86 3.28
C PRO A 35 5.95 -1.63 4.36
N ALA A 36 6.94 -2.54 4.46
CA ALA A 36 8.05 -2.39 5.38
C ALA A 36 8.94 -1.19 5.05
N ASP A 37 9.13 -0.87 3.76
CA ASP A 37 9.93 0.28 3.33
C ASP A 37 9.19 1.59 3.66
N ILE A 38 7.86 1.60 3.54
CA ILE A 38 7.02 2.73 3.98
C ILE A 38 7.18 2.96 5.48
N CYS A 39 7.03 1.91 6.29
CA CYS A 39 7.07 2.04 7.74
C CYS A 39 8.46 2.46 8.23
N ASN A 40 9.54 1.91 7.65
CA ASN A 40 10.90 2.07 8.16
C ASN A 40 11.70 3.17 7.45
N ALA A 41 11.07 4.00 6.61
CA ALA A 41 11.75 5.08 5.93
C ALA A 41 12.36 6.07 6.93
N GLU A 42 13.65 6.35 6.79
CA GLU A 42 14.34 7.39 7.59
C GLU A 42 14.07 8.78 7.01
N ASP A 43 14.04 8.86 5.66
CA ASP A 43 13.61 10.03 4.90
C ASP A 43 12.42 9.63 4.03
N PHE A 44 11.22 9.88 4.54
CA PHE A 44 9.98 9.51 3.86
C PHE A 44 9.85 10.15 2.47
N ALA A 45 10.27 11.42 2.33
CA ALA A 45 10.14 12.16 1.09
C ALA A 45 11.02 11.57 -0.03
N ALA A 46 12.29 11.28 0.31
CA ALA A 46 13.24 10.72 -0.64
C ALA A 46 13.02 9.22 -0.91
N GLN A 47 12.65 8.45 0.12
CA GLN A 47 12.62 6.99 0.05
C GLN A 47 11.25 6.43 -0.36
N VAL A 48 10.16 7.16 -0.11
CA VAL A 48 8.79 6.68 -0.37
C VAL A 48 8.05 7.60 -1.31
N GLU A 49 7.90 8.88 -0.96
CA GLU A 49 7.07 9.80 -1.72
C GLU A 49 7.57 10.01 -3.15
N THR A 50 8.85 10.39 -3.31
CA THR A 50 9.43 10.69 -4.63
C THR A 50 9.41 9.47 -5.57
N PRO A 51 9.87 8.27 -5.13
CA PRO A 51 9.79 7.06 -5.96
C PRO A 51 8.35 6.68 -6.30
N LEU A 52 7.43 6.76 -5.34
CA LEU A 52 6.03 6.42 -5.57
C LEU A 52 5.39 7.39 -6.56
N ARG A 53 5.63 8.70 -6.41
CA ARG A 53 5.16 9.74 -7.32
C ARG A 53 5.62 9.46 -8.74
N ALA A 54 6.89 9.09 -8.95
CA ALA A 54 7.44 8.76 -10.27
C ALA A 54 6.78 7.52 -10.91
N ILE A 55 6.29 6.58 -10.10
CA ILE A 55 5.59 5.37 -10.57
C ILE A 55 4.14 5.69 -10.92
N VAL A 56 3.45 6.48 -10.10
CA VAL A 56 1.99 6.67 -10.20
C VAL A 56 1.58 7.88 -11.02
N GLN A 57 2.38 8.96 -11.05
CA GLN A 57 2.12 10.17 -11.83
C GLN A 57 2.79 10.10 -13.20
N LYS A 58 2.34 9.16 -14.04
CA LYS A 58 2.73 9.09 -15.46
C LYS A 58 1.76 9.94 -16.29
N THR A 59 1.46 9.55 -17.54
CA THR A 59 0.46 10.22 -18.39
C THR A 59 -0.91 10.33 -17.73
N SER A 60 -1.28 9.34 -16.91
CA SER A 60 -2.45 9.34 -16.05
C SER A 60 -2.08 8.79 -14.68
N LEU A 61 -2.81 9.19 -13.65
CA LEU A 61 -2.62 8.66 -12.29
C LEU A 61 -2.90 7.16 -12.27
N ARG A 62 -1.92 6.34 -11.85
CA ARG A 62 -2.06 4.89 -11.69
C ARG A 62 -2.77 4.55 -10.37
N VAL A 63 -4.08 4.77 -10.36
CA VAL A 63 -5.00 4.46 -9.24
C VAL A 63 -4.92 2.99 -8.85
N ASP A 64 -4.72 2.09 -9.83
CA ASP A 64 -4.55 0.65 -9.60
C ASP A 64 -3.33 0.32 -8.72
N ILE A 65 -2.20 1.01 -8.94
CA ILE A 65 -0.99 0.86 -8.13
C ILE A 65 -1.23 1.38 -6.71
N LEU A 66 -1.85 2.56 -6.58
CA LEU A 66 -2.16 3.16 -5.27
C LEU A 66 -3.08 2.27 -4.45
N ALA A 67 -4.17 1.77 -5.04
CA ALA A 67 -5.08 0.84 -4.39
C ALA A 67 -4.35 -0.43 -3.94
N THR A 68 -3.51 -1.01 -4.81
CA THR A 68 -2.72 -2.21 -4.47
C THR A 68 -1.75 -1.96 -3.30
N ILE A 69 -1.05 -0.83 -3.27
CA ILE A 69 -0.13 -0.48 -2.18
C ILE A 69 -0.91 -0.25 -0.89
N CYS A 70 -2.05 0.45 -0.94
CA CYS A 70 -2.90 0.68 0.24
C CYS A 70 -3.40 -0.63 0.82
N THR A 71 -3.95 -1.54 0.02
CA THR A 71 -4.39 -2.86 0.51
C THR A 71 -3.23 -3.67 1.09
N ARG A 72 -2.05 -3.64 0.47
CA ARG A 72 -0.86 -4.33 1.00
C ARG A 72 -0.38 -3.73 2.31
N LEU A 73 -0.41 -2.41 2.43
CA LEU A 73 -0.03 -1.69 3.65
C LEU A 73 -1.03 -1.96 4.76
N ALA A 74 -2.33 -1.84 4.49
CA ALA A 74 -3.40 -2.18 5.42
C ALA A 74 -3.23 -3.61 5.95
N ASN A 75 -3.07 -4.60 5.07
CA ASN A 75 -2.82 -6.00 5.47
C ASN A 75 -1.54 -6.16 6.29
N TYR A 76 -0.46 -5.49 5.92
CA TYR A 76 0.80 -5.55 6.65
C TYR A 76 0.66 -4.99 8.07
N LEU A 77 -0.06 -3.88 8.23
CA LEU A 77 -0.28 -3.22 9.52
C LEU A 77 -1.26 -4.00 10.40
N THR A 78 -2.39 -4.42 9.83
CA THR A 78 -3.53 -5.02 10.57
C THR A 78 -3.35 -6.50 10.90
N LEU A 79 -2.59 -7.25 10.10
CA LEU A 79 -2.31 -8.68 10.33
C LEU A 79 -0.99 -8.92 11.07
N SER A 80 -0.22 -7.88 11.35
CA SER A 80 1.01 -7.98 12.15
C SER A 80 0.65 -8.22 13.62
N GLU A 81 1.30 -9.18 14.26
CA GLU A 81 1.21 -9.38 15.72
C GLU A 81 2.12 -8.42 16.51
N ARG A 82 2.89 -7.58 15.81
CA ARG A 82 3.85 -6.64 16.39
C ARG A 82 3.26 -5.24 16.46
N SER A 83 3.60 -4.53 17.53
CA SER A 83 3.39 -3.09 17.63
C SER A 83 4.34 -2.32 16.72
N PHE A 84 3.92 -1.12 16.35
CA PHE A 84 4.72 -0.18 15.57
C PHE A 84 5.26 0.93 16.46
N THR A 85 6.46 1.39 16.17
CA THR A 85 7.08 2.54 16.84
C THR A 85 6.41 3.84 16.41
N GLY A 86 6.58 4.91 17.20
CA GLY A 86 6.05 6.24 16.85
C GLY A 86 6.52 6.74 15.48
N ASN A 87 7.78 6.48 15.11
CA ASN A 87 8.31 6.86 13.79
C ASN A 87 7.63 6.07 12.67
N GLN A 88 7.38 4.77 12.86
CA GLN A 88 6.68 3.96 11.87
C GLN A 88 5.24 4.44 11.67
N LEU A 89 4.53 4.77 12.75
CA LEU A 89 3.18 5.33 12.68
C LEU A 89 3.19 6.72 12.00
N ALA A 90 4.18 7.56 12.30
CA ALA A 90 4.35 8.86 11.64
C ALA A 90 4.54 8.72 10.12
N ASN A 91 5.33 7.73 9.68
CA ASN A 91 5.48 7.43 8.26
C ASN A 91 4.17 6.95 7.61
N VAL A 92 3.37 6.15 8.31
CA VAL A 92 2.03 5.75 7.82
C VAL A 92 1.10 6.95 7.71
N MET A 93 1.10 7.86 8.69
CA MET A 93 0.33 9.11 8.63
C MET A 93 0.78 9.99 7.46
N ALA A 94 2.08 10.14 7.24
CA ALA A 94 2.63 10.85 6.09
C ALA A 94 2.17 10.23 4.76
N PHE A 95 2.14 8.89 4.68
CA PHE A 95 1.62 8.17 3.52
C PHE A 95 0.15 8.45 3.25
N ILE A 96 -0.71 8.42 4.28
CA ILE A 96 -2.14 8.72 4.16
C ILE A 96 -2.37 10.17 3.67
N LYS A 97 -1.47 11.08 4.04
CA LYS A 97 -1.55 12.52 3.70
C LYS A 97 -0.95 12.90 2.34
N LEU A 98 -0.43 11.94 1.56
CA LEU A 98 0.09 12.21 0.22
C LEU A 98 -0.95 12.96 -0.64
N ASP A 99 -0.55 14.08 -1.23
CA ASP A 99 -1.40 14.98 -2.04
C ASP A 99 -2.00 14.28 -3.26
N PHE A 100 -1.31 13.28 -3.81
CA PHE A 100 -1.75 12.51 -4.97
C PHE A 100 -2.53 11.24 -4.64
N LEU A 101 -2.76 10.94 -3.36
CA LEU A 101 -3.59 9.78 -2.96
C LEU A 101 -5.08 10.17 -3.06
N PRO A 102 -5.87 9.56 -3.97
CA PRO A 102 -7.28 9.89 -4.14
C PRO A 102 -8.09 9.66 -2.87
N ASN A 103 -9.08 10.51 -2.63
CA ASN A 103 -9.88 10.49 -1.39
C ASN A 103 -10.58 9.15 -1.15
N ASP A 104 -11.12 8.51 -2.19
CA ASP A 104 -11.82 7.22 -2.03
C ASP A 104 -10.87 6.09 -1.57
N ILE A 105 -9.66 6.04 -2.14
CA ILE A 105 -8.63 5.05 -1.73
C ILE A 105 -8.13 5.38 -0.32
N ARG A 106 -7.93 6.67 -0.04
CA ARG A 106 -7.49 7.15 1.27
C ARG A 106 -8.50 6.75 2.35
N LEU A 107 -9.78 6.98 2.10
CA LEU A 107 -10.86 6.59 2.99
C LEU A 107 -10.88 5.08 3.21
N ALA A 108 -10.79 4.28 2.14
CA ALA A 108 -10.75 2.82 2.24
C ALA A 108 -9.56 2.33 3.10
N LEU A 109 -8.38 2.92 2.93
CA LEU A 109 -7.21 2.62 3.76
C LEU A 109 -7.47 2.96 5.23
N VAL A 110 -7.98 4.15 5.54
CA VAL A 110 -8.24 4.57 6.92
C VAL A 110 -9.31 3.68 7.57
N GLN A 111 -10.35 3.31 6.83
CA GLN A 111 -11.38 2.36 7.29
C GLN A 111 -10.79 0.99 7.61
N ASP A 112 -9.94 0.43 6.74
CA ASP A 112 -9.27 -0.84 7.00
C ASP A 112 -8.38 -0.79 8.26
N LEU A 113 -7.73 0.35 8.55
CA LEU A 113 -6.91 0.53 9.75
C LEU A 113 -7.72 0.75 11.03
N ALA A 114 -8.92 1.31 10.90
CA ALA A 114 -9.85 1.57 11.99
C ALA A 114 -10.76 0.37 12.32
N ASP A 115 -10.76 -0.68 11.50
CA ASP A 115 -11.59 -1.86 11.67
C ASP A 115 -11.23 -2.57 13.00
N PRO A 116 -12.16 -2.58 13.99
CA PRO A 116 -11.89 -3.14 15.31
C PRO A 116 -11.72 -4.67 15.27
N ASP A 117 -12.24 -5.34 14.24
CA ASP A 117 -12.17 -6.81 14.12
C ASP A 117 -10.78 -7.29 13.65
N LYS A 118 -9.88 -6.37 13.28
CA LYS A 118 -8.52 -6.71 12.86
C LYS A 118 -7.59 -6.99 14.05
N PRO A 119 -6.67 -7.97 13.93
CA PRO A 119 -5.77 -8.37 15.02
C PRO A 119 -4.96 -7.25 15.68
N ASN A 120 -4.50 -6.27 14.90
CA ASN A 120 -3.61 -5.21 15.37
C ASN A 120 -4.28 -3.83 15.54
N SER A 121 -5.62 -3.76 15.46
CA SER A 121 -6.39 -2.51 15.43
C SER A 121 -6.05 -1.55 16.58
N THR A 122 -5.92 -2.07 17.81
CA THR A 122 -5.58 -1.29 19.01
C THR A 122 -4.26 -0.51 18.87
N HIS A 123 -3.24 -1.10 18.24
CA HIS A 123 -1.93 -0.46 18.08
C HIS A 123 -1.91 0.58 16.95
N LEU A 124 -2.94 0.61 16.11
CA LEU A 124 -3.09 1.53 14.99
C LEU A 124 -3.98 2.73 15.33
N LEU A 125 -4.74 2.68 16.43
CA LEU A 125 -5.59 3.78 16.90
C LEU A 125 -4.89 5.16 16.98
N PRO A 126 -3.59 5.28 17.35
CA PRO A 126 -2.92 6.58 17.36
C PRO A 126 -2.88 7.29 16.00
N ILE A 127 -3.00 6.55 14.88
CA ILE A 127 -3.13 7.15 13.54
C ILE A 127 -4.42 7.97 13.41
N LEU A 128 -5.49 7.56 14.09
CA LEU A 128 -6.80 8.21 14.06
C LEU A 128 -6.87 9.45 14.97
N GLU A 129 -5.92 9.61 15.89
CA GLU A 129 -5.79 10.80 16.73
C GLU A 129 -5.27 12.01 15.94
N ASP A 130 -4.67 11.79 14.77
CA ASP A 130 -4.30 12.87 13.85
C ASP A 130 -5.57 13.55 13.29
N PRO A 131 -5.75 14.87 13.50
CA PRO A 131 -7.00 15.55 13.14
C PRO A 131 -7.36 15.47 11.66
N ASP A 132 -6.36 15.48 10.77
CA ASP A 132 -6.61 15.40 9.33
C ASP A 132 -7.11 14.01 8.94
N ILE A 133 -6.56 12.97 9.57
CA ILE A 133 -6.93 11.57 9.30
C ILE A 133 -8.26 11.21 9.94
N GLY A 134 -8.49 11.60 11.20
CA GLY A 134 -9.77 11.39 11.87
C GLY A 134 -10.92 12.07 11.12
N ARG A 135 -10.69 13.26 10.54
CA ARG A 135 -11.68 13.97 9.74
C ARG A 135 -12.06 13.22 8.46
N ILE A 136 -11.12 12.56 7.79
CA ILE A 136 -11.40 11.74 6.60
C ILE A 136 -12.43 10.66 6.92
N LEU A 137 -12.32 10.01 8.07
CA LEU A 137 -13.25 8.98 8.49
C LEU A 137 -14.64 9.57 8.79
N LEU A 138 -14.71 10.72 9.46
CA LEU A 138 -15.97 11.39 9.80
C LEU A 138 -16.70 11.95 8.57
N GLU A 139 -15.98 12.41 7.55
CA GLU A 139 -16.58 12.91 6.30
C GLU A 139 -17.06 11.78 5.37
N GLY A 140 -16.53 10.56 5.56
CA GLY A 140 -16.89 9.37 4.79
C GLY A 140 -18.00 8.52 5.43
N MET A 141 -18.51 8.89 6.61
CA MET A 141 -19.64 8.27 7.31
C MET A 141 -20.96 8.95 6.94
#